data_AF-A0A975VHQ2-F1
#
_entry.id   AF-A0A975VHQ2-F1
#
_cell.length_a   1.000
_cell.length_b   1.000
_cell.length_c   1.000
_cell.angle_alpha   90.00
_cell.angle_beta   90.00
_cell.angle_gamma   90.00
#
_symmetry.space_group_name_H-M   'P 1'
#
loop_
_entity.id
_entity.type
_entity.pdbx_description
1 polymer ?
#
loop_
_entity_poly.entity_id
_entity_poly.type
_entity_poly.pdbx_seq_one_letter_code
_entity_poly.pdbx_strand_id
1 'polypeptide(L)'
;MAMQSPFFNKREPDAYSQRNPGNPNAAAASGAAAAAAAPTTPAANTAPAKEGESKLTVGPNIKLKGVEITDCDTLVVEGSVEATMDSRVIQISERGSFKGSADIDIAEIRGQFEGNLTVRQKLTIYATGKVTGRVRYGKVVIEEGGQLSGEIDSGTAASRSTSNTTSGGGRTGLQVAG
;
A
#
# COMPACT_ATOMS: atom_id res chain seq x y z
N MET A 1 68.39 -2.80 2.99
CA MET A 1 67.85 -3.57 4.12
C MET A 1 66.45 -4.06 3.74
N ALA A 2 66.19 -5.36 3.93
CA ALA A 2 64.90 -6.10 3.93
C ALA A 2 63.96 -5.93 2.71
N MET A 3 63.86 -6.94 1.83
CA MET A 3 62.88 -8.06 1.81
C MET A 3 61.49 -7.62 1.30
N GLN A 4 61.12 -7.93 0.04
CA GLN A 4 60.48 -9.17 -0.44
C GLN A 4 58.96 -9.25 -0.20
N SER A 5 58.26 -9.20 -1.35
CA SER A 5 57.06 -9.93 -1.80
C SER A 5 55.62 -9.50 -1.44
N PRO A 6 54.68 -9.68 -2.42
CA PRO A 6 53.24 -9.39 -2.34
C PRO A 6 52.49 -10.64 -1.80
N PHE A 7 51.29 -10.99 -2.28
CA PHE A 7 50.46 -12.18 -1.95
C PHE A 7 49.26 -11.88 -1.01
N PHE A 8 48.01 -11.82 -1.50
CA PHE A 8 47.13 -12.94 -1.90
C PHE A 8 46.90 -13.96 -0.77
N ASN A 9 45.70 -13.94 -0.17
CA ASN A 9 45.02 -15.06 0.51
C ASN A 9 43.55 -14.63 0.67
N LYS A 10 42.58 -15.08 -0.15
CA LYS A 10 42.04 -16.44 -0.27
C LYS A 10 41.61 -17.00 1.10
N ARG A 11 40.33 -16.82 1.44
CA ARG A 11 39.59 -17.67 2.39
C ARG A 11 38.24 -18.02 1.78
N GLU A 12 38.24 -19.13 1.05
CA GLU A 12 37.32 -20.24 1.31
C GLU A 12 38.22 -21.37 1.85
N PRO A 13 37.77 -22.46 2.53
CA PRO A 13 36.45 -23.09 2.41
C PRO A 13 35.91 -23.76 3.71
N ASP A 14 34.78 -24.48 3.56
CA ASP A 14 34.33 -25.67 4.30
C ASP A 14 33.88 -25.51 5.78
N ALA A 15 32.93 -26.26 6.32
CA ALA A 15 31.89 -27.18 5.87
C ALA A 15 31.18 -27.65 7.18
N TYR A 16 30.09 -28.42 7.03
CA TYR A 16 29.45 -29.25 8.05
C TYR A 16 28.49 -28.58 9.05
N SER A 17 27.26 -28.36 8.60
CA SER A 17 26.09 -28.50 9.47
C SER A 17 25.40 -29.83 9.15
N GLN A 18 25.67 -30.88 9.93
CA GLN A 18 24.87 -32.09 9.88
C GLN A 18 24.74 -32.79 11.25
N ARG A 19 23.47 -32.98 11.64
CA ARG A 19 22.87 -34.02 12.52
C ARG A 19 23.01 -33.91 14.04
N ASN A 20 21.90 -33.48 14.64
CA ASN A 20 21.28 -34.13 15.82
C ASN A 20 20.29 -35.20 15.28
N PRO A 21 20.10 -36.42 15.85
CA PRO A 21 19.39 -36.62 17.12
C PRO A 21 19.78 -37.85 17.99
N GLY A 22 19.59 -37.74 19.32
CA GLY A 22 18.93 -38.80 20.10
C GLY A 22 19.75 -39.66 21.09
N ASN A 23 19.31 -39.57 22.35
CA ASN A 23 19.20 -40.64 23.38
C ASN A 23 20.29 -40.77 24.49
N PRO A 24 19.99 -41.42 25.64
CA PRO A 24 19.72 -40.73 26.91
C PRO A 24 20.55 -41.30 28.10
N ASN A 25 20.34 -40.73 29.29
CA ASN A 25 20.70 -41.26 30.62
C ASN A 25 22.08 -40.84 31.21
N ALA A 26 22.08 -39.85 32.12
CA ALA A 26 22.76 -39.91 33.42
C ALA A 26 22.37 -38.68 34.28
N ALA A 27 22.02 -38.94 35.53
CA ALA A 27 21.33 -38.04 36.44
C ALA A 27 22.26 -37.36 37.48
N ALA A 28 21.67 -36.35 38.13
CA ALA A 28 21.93 -35.80 39.47
C ALA A 28 23.08 -34.78 39.66
N ALA A 29 22.71 -33.53 40.00
CA ALA A 29 22.76 -33.03 41.38
C ALA A 29 22.28 -31.57 41.47
N SER A 30 21.51 -31.29 42.53
CA SER A 30 20.95 -30.02 42.96
C SER A 30 22.00 -29.02 43.46
N GLY A 31 21.82 -27.74 43.15
CA GLY A 31 22.53 -26.63 43.79
C GLY A 31 21.85 -25.29 43.51
N ALA A 32 21.40 -24.61 44.56
CA ALA A 32 20.71 -23.33 44.53
C ALA A 32 21.69 -22.13 44.56
N ALA A 33 21.15 -20.97 44.17
CA ALA A 33 21.55 -19.60 44.53
C ALA A 33 22.44 -18.78 43.55
N ALA A 34 21.75 -17.79 42.93
CA ALA A 34 22.07 -16.36 42.82
C ALA A 34 23.43 -15.89 42.25
N ALA A 35 23.38 -15.16 41.12
CA ALA A 35 23.48 -13.69 41.11
C ALA A 35 23.72 -13.10 39.69
N ALA A 36 23.00 -12.01 39.41
CA ALA A 36 23.38 -10.86 38.57
C ALA A 36 23.65 -11.05 37.05
N ALA A 37 22.67 -10.67 36.23
CA ALA A 37 22.93 -10.09 34.91
C ALA A 37 22.01 -8.88 34.67
N ALA A 38 22.64 -7.75 34.36
CA ALA A 38 22.08 -6.42 34.18
C ALA A 38 21.38 -6.25 32.80
N PRO A 39 20.71 -5.11 32.53
CA PRO A 39 19.59 -4.99 31.59
C PRO A 39 20.06 -4.78 30.14
N THR A 40 19.33 -5.31 29.17
CA THR A 40 19.31 -4.75 27.81
C THR A 40 17.91 -4.81 27.21
N THR A 41 17.32 -3.63 27.14
CA THR A 41 16.10 -3.27 26.42
C THR A 41 16.26 -3.62 24.94
N PRO A 42 15.26 -4.20 24.25
CA PRO A 42 15.29 -4.30 22.80
C PRO A 42 15.24 -2.90 22.19
N ALA A 43 16.31 -2.56 21.47
CA ALA A 43 16.46 -1.30 20.76
C ALA A 43 15.35 -1.13 19.71
N ALA A 44 14.58 -0.04 19.86
CA ALA A 44 13.69 0.45 18.82
C ALA A 44 14.52 0.87 17.60
N ASN A 45 14.26 0.22 16.46
CA ASN A 45 14.84 0.61 15.18
C ASN A 45 14.12 1.86 14.66
N THR A 46 14.48 3.02 15.19
CA THR A 46 13.97 4.32 14.71
C THR A 46 14.69 4.66 13.41
N ALA A 47 14.04 4.36 12.28
CA ALA A 47 14.45 4.87 10.98
C ALA A 47 14.43 6.41 10.98
N PRO A 48 15.37 7.09 10.28
CA PRO A 48 15.51 8.53 10.32
C PRO A 48 14.24 9.20 9.75
N ALA A 49 13.52 9.93 10.59
CA ALA A 49 12.43 10.80 10.17
C ALA A 49 13.04 11.91 9.31
N LYS A 50 12.70 11.92 8.02
CA LYS A 50 12.96 13.08 7.16
C LYS A 50 12.29 14.29 7.78
N GLU A 51 13.12 15.23 8.22
CA GLU A 51 12.70 16.53 8.74
C GLU A 51 11.94 17.29 7.64
N GLY A 52 10.68 17.67 7.93
CA GLY A 52 9.90 18.61 7.12
C GLY A 52 8.67 18.06 6.40
N GLU A 53 8.26 16.81 6.61
CA GLU A 53 7.04 16.27 5.98
C GLU A 53 5.83 16.48 6.88
N SER A 54 4.84 17.27 6.42
CA SER A 54 3.58 17.50 7.13
C SER A 54 2.76 16.22 7.14
N LYS A 55 2.98 15.37 8.14
CA LYS A 55 2.29 14.10 8.29
C LYS A 55 1.11 14.23 9.25
N LEU A 56 -0.10 13.94 8.76
CA LEU A 56 -1.30 13.83 9.58
C LEU A 56 -1.66 12.36 9.76
N THR A 57 -1.88 11.93 11.00
CA THR A 57 -2.33 10.57 11.32
C THR A 57 -3.62 10.62 12.11
N VAL A 58 -4.66 10.00 11.55
CA VAL A 58 -5.98 9.88 12.19
C VAL A 58 -6.05 8.52 12.88
N GLY A 59 -5.99 8.54 14.20
CA GLY A 59 -5.97 7.32 15.01
C GLY A 59 -7.28 6.51 14.96
N PRO A 60 -7.23 5.25 15.43
CA PRO A 60 -8.40 4.39 15.50
C PRO A 60 -9.47 5.00 16.43
N ASN A 61 -10.75 4.89 16.03
CA ASN A 61 -11.92 5.49 16.71
C ASN A 61 -12.01 7.03 16.71
N ILE A 62 -11.10 7.74 16.03
CA ILE A 62 -11.25 9.18 15.82
C ILE A 62 -12.24 9.41 14.67
N LYS A 63 -13.16 10.34 14.88
CA LYS A 63 -14.12 10.81 13.86
C LYS A 63 -13.82 12.27 13.55
N LEU A 64 -13.24 12.53 12.40
CA LEU A 64 -13.10 13.88 11.86
C LEU A 64 -14.32 14.18 11.00
N LYS A 65 -15.00 15.30 11.25
CA LYS A 65 -16.16 15.75 10.47
C LYS A 65 -15.99 17.23 10.12
N GLY A 66 -16.17 17.57 8.85
CA GLY A 66 -16.39 18.95 8.40
C GLY A 66 -15.17 19.85 8.44
N VAL A 67 -13.96 19.29 8.43
CA VAL A 67 -12.72 20.06 8.28
C VAL A 67 -12.17 19.86 6.88
N GLU A 68 -11.59 20.90 6.30
CA GLU A 68 -10.77 20.76 5.10
C GLU A 68 -9.32 20.56 5.54
N ILE A 69 -8.69 19.49 5.07
CA ILE A 69 -7.28 19.24 5.32
C ILE A 69 -6.48 19.76 4.12
N THR A 70 -5.75 20.85 4.34
CA THR A 70 -4.85 21.50 3.37
C THR A 70 -3.41 21.44 3.91
N ASP A 71 -2.42 21.52 3.03
CA ASP A 71 -0.98 21.54 3.38
C ASP A 71 -0.47 20.28 4.12
N CYS A 72 -1.13 19.14 3.92
CA CYS A 72 -0.65 17.84 4.40
C CYS A 72 0.10 17.11 3.28
N ASP A 73 1.28 16.59 3.57
CA ASP A 73 2.07 15.82 2.60
C ASP A 73 1.64 14.35 2.56
N THR A 74 1.55 13.75 3.76
CA THR A 74 1.24 12.34 3.94
C THR A 74 0.12 12.19 4.95
N LEU A 75 -1.04 11.69 4.51
CA LEU A 75 -2.19 11.41 5.36
C LEU A 75 -2.33 9.91 5.61
N VAL A 76 -2.34 9.53 6.89
CA VAL A 76 -2.63 8.16 7.33
C VAL A 76 -3.98 8.12 8.02
N VAL A 77 -4.90 7.30 7.52
CA VAL A 77 -6.27 7.18 8.04
C VAL A 77 -6.50 5.80 8.64
N GLU A 78 -6.56 5.72 9.96
CA GLU A 78 -6.94 4.50 10.70
C GLU A 78 -8.38 4.54 11.23
N GLY A 79 -8.94 5.73 11.42
CA GLY A 79 -10.29 5.97 11.94
C GLY A 79 -11.33 6.29 10.86
N SER A 80 -12.31 7.11 11.20
CA SER A 80 -13.33 7.60 10.27
C SER A 80 -13.13 9.08 9.98
N VAL A 81 -13.10 9.44 8.70
CA VAL A 81 -12.88 10.82 8.25
C VAL A 81 -14.00 11.21 7.29
N GLU A 82 -14.65 12.33 7.56
CA GLU A 82 -15.66 12.95 6.71
C GLU A 82 -15.23 14.39 6.39
N ALA A 83 -14.56 14.57 5.25
CA ALA A 83 -13.83 15.80 4.93
C ALA A 83 -13.50 15.95 3.45
N THR A 84 -13.12 17.16 3.06
CA THR A 84 -12.38 17.42 1.82
C THR A 84 -10.89 17.44 2.13
N MET A 85 -10.08 16.76 1.34
CA MET A 85 -8.63 16.72 1.52
C MET A 85 -7.89 17.03 0.23
N ASP A 86 -6.79 17.77 0.35
CA ASP A 86 -5.79 17.98 -0.70
C ASP A 86 -4.42 17.59 -0.13
N SER A 87 -3.79 16.57 -0.72
CA SER A 87 -2.51 16.04 -0.23
C SER A 87 -1.72 15.36 -1.34
N ARG A 88 -0.44 15.08 -1.13
CA ARG A 88 0.37 14.34 -2.12
C ARG A 88 0.12 12.84 -2.02
N VAL A 89 0.13 12.31 -0.80
CA VAL A 89 0.02 10.87 -0.53
C VAL A 89 -1.06 10.60 0.52
N ILE A 90 -1.97 9.69 0.21
CA ILE A 90 -2.93 9.16 1.18
C ILE A 90 -2.78 7.66 1.35
N GLN A 91 -2.77 7.23 2.61
CA GLN A 91 -2.81 5.83 3.03
C GLN A 91 -4.03 5.60 3.92
N ILE A 92 -4.99 4.82 3.43
CA ILE A 92 -6.14 4.37 4.20
C ILE A 92 -5.85 2.97 4.71
N SER A 93 -5.75 2.82 6.03
CA SER A 93 -5.59 1.51 6.68
C SER A 93 -6.87 0.68 6.55
N GLU A 94 -6.80 -0.62 6.84
CA GLU A 94 -7.93 -1.54 6.69
C GLU A 94 -9.17 -1.15 7.51
N ARG A 95 -8.96 -0.55 8.68
CA ARG A 95 -10.04 -0.02 9.54
C ARG A 95 -10.46 1.41 9.18
N GLY A 96 -9.71 2.05 8.28
CA GLY A 96 -9.94 3.40 7.82
C GLY A 96 -11.22 3.51 6.99
N SER A 97 -12.02 4.52 7.29
CA SER A 97 -13.24 4.86 6.55
C SER A 97 -13.15 6.32 6.12
N PHE A 98 -13.01 6.59 4.84
CA PHE A 98 -12.99 7.96 4.32
C PHE A 98 -14.28 8.25 3.56
N LYS A 99 -14.96 9.33 3.92
CA LYS A 99 -16.13 9.85 3.21
C LYS A 99 -15.89 11.29 2.78
N GLY A 100 -16.09 11.60 1.51
CA GLY A 100 -15.99 12.98 1.02
C GLY A 100 -15.22 13.10 -0.28
N SER A 101 -14.44 14.17 -0.39
CA SER A 101 -13.70 14.51 -1.62
C SER A 101 -12.20 14.51 -1.35
N ALA A 102 -11.44 13.77 -2.15
CA ALA A 102 -9.99 13.67 -2.02
C ALA A 102 -9.30 13.97 -3.34
N ASP A 103 -8.44 14.99 -3.36
CA ASP A 103 -7.57 15.33 -4.49
C ASP A 103 -6.12 15.03 -4.12
N ILE A 104 -5.52 14.06 -4.80
CA ILE A 104 -4.21 13.53 -4.45
C ILE A 104 -3.41 13.07 -5.66
N ASP A 105 -2.09 12.98 -5.51
CA ASP A 105 -1.22 12.41 -6.53
C ASP A 105 -1.18 10.88 -6.46
N ILE A 106 -0.96 10.33 -5.25
CA ILE A 106 -0.79 8.89 -5.01
C ILE A 106 -1.75 8.42 -3.91
N ALA A 107 -2.65 7.49 -4.25
CA ALA A 107 -3.62 6.91 -3.31
C ALA A 107 -3.33 5.45 -3.05
N GLU A 108 -3.33 5.09 -1.77
CA GLU A 108 -3.20 3.73 -1.28
C GLU A 108 -4.40 3.39 -0.40
N ILE A 109 -5.28 2.53 -0.89
CA ILE A 109 -6.55 2.22 -0.24
C ILE A 109 -6.57 0.77 0.23
N ARG A 110 -6.48 0.55 1.54
CA ARG A 110 -6.69 -0.77 2.19
C ARG A 110 -8.06 -0.86 2.88
N GLY A 111 -8.62 0.27 3.29
CA GLY A 111 -9.91 0.36 3.95
C GLY A 111 -11.06 0.68 3.00
N GLN A 112 -12.00 1.50 3.50
CA GLN A 112 -13.18 1.92 2.75
C GLN A 112 -13.08 3.39 2.36
N PHE A 113 -13.34 3.67 1.09
CA PHE A 113 -13.45 5.01 0.54
C PHE A 113 -14.82 5.18 -0.09
N GLU A 114 -15.53 6.24 0.29
CA GLU A 114 -16.85 6.58 -0.24
C GLU A 114 -16.90 8.06 -0.65
N GLY A 115 -17.14 8.36 -1.92
CA GLY A 115 -17.28 9.74 -2.40
C GLY A 115 -16.54 10.02 -3.70
N ASN A 116 -15.87 11.17 -3.78
CA ASN A 116 -15.14 11.61 -4.97
C ASN A 116 -13.63 11.49 -4.74
N LEU A 117 -12.96 10.67 -5.55
CA LEU A 117 -11.51 10.49 -5.50
C LEU A 117 -10.89 10.95 -6.82
N THR A 118 -10.04 11.97 -6.77
CA THR A 118 -9.25 12.43 -7.91
C THR A 118 -7.80 12.08 -7.67
N VAL A 119 -7.27 11.18 -8.49
CA VAL A 119 -5.89 10.69 -8.43
C VAL A 119 -5.12 11.11 -9.67
N ARG A 120 -4.16 12.02 -9.50
CA ARG A 120 -3.40 12.59 -10.62
C ARG A 120 -2.37 11.61 -11.19
N GLN A 121 -1.71 10.81 -10.35
CA GLN A 121 -0.64 9.90 -10.79
C GLN A 121 -1.04 8.41 -10.71
N LYS A 122 -1.13 7.85 -9.50
CA LYS A 122 -1.32 6.40 -9.29
C LYS A 122 -2.29 6.09 -8.16
N LEU A 123 -3.36 5.36 -8.48
CA LEU A 123 -4.28 4.75 -7.52
C LEU A 123 -3.90 3.28 -7.31
N THR A 124 -3.68 2.88 -6.06
CA THR A 124 -3.43 1.49 -5.66
C THR A 124 -4.53 1.05 -4.67
N ILE A 125 -5.33 0.07 -5.08
CA ILE A 125 -6.36 -0.55 -4.24
C ILE A 125 -5.82 -1.91 -3.80
N TYR A 126 -5.67 -2.08 -2.50
CA TYR A 126 -5.17 -3.33 -1.90
C TYR A 126 -6.29 -4.36 -1.75
N ALA A 127 -5.94 -5.58 -1.32
CA ALA A 127 -6.83 -6.73 -1.21
C ALA A 127 -8.13 -6.50 -0.39
N THR A 128 -8.09 -5.67 0.65
CA THR A 128 -9.27 -5.34 1.47
C THR A 128 -9.92 -4.01 1.08
N GLY A 129 -9.33 -3.31 0.11
CA GLY A 129 -9.73 -1.97 -0.30
C GLY A 129 -11.10 -1.97 -0.97
N LYS A 130 -11.99 -1.10 -0.52
CA LYS A 130 -13.31 -0.89 -1.13
C LYS A 130 -13.47 0.58 -1.47
N VAL A 131 -13.63 0.87 -2.75
CA VAL A 131 -13.81 2.23 -3.25
C VAL A 131 -15.19 2.33 -3.89
N THR A 132 -16.04 3.20 -3.36
CA THR A 132 -17.40 3.43 -3.86
C THR A 132 -17.59 4.91 -4.20
N GLY A 133 -18.02 5.23 -5.42
CA GLY A 133 -18.38 6.59 -5.80
C GLY A 133 -17.77 7.02 -7.14
N ARG A 134 -17.36 8.28 -7.25
CA ARG A 134 -16.73 8.79 -8.48
C ARG A 134 -15.23 8.78 -8.33
N VAL A 135 -14.55 8.06 -9.21
CA VAL A 135 -13.10 7.91 -9.16
C VAL A 135 -12.51 8.36 -10.47
N ARG A 136 -11.74 9.45 -10.43
CA ARG A 136 -10.89 9.89 -11.53
C ARG A 136 -9.46 9.46 -11.27
N TYR A 137 -8.84 8.74 -12.18
CA TYR A 137 -7.44 8.33 -12.02
C TYR A 137 -6.63 8.44 -13.32
N GLY A 138 -5.32 8.68 -13.19
CA GLY A 138 -4.36 8.52 -14.29
C GLY A 138 -3.99 7.05 -14.52
N LYS A 139 -3.35 6.43 -13.53
CA LYS A 139 -3.01 4.99 -13.51
C LYS A 139 -3.68 4.30 -12.33
N VAL A 140 -4.17 3.07 -12.53
CA VAL A 140 -4.79 2.27 -11.47
C VAL A 140 -4.13 0.90 -11.36
N VAL A 141 -3.94 0.44 -10.12
CA VAL A 141 -3.48 -0.90 -9.76
C VAL A 141 -4.46 -1.43 -8.73
N ILE A 142 -5.02 -2.61 -8.96
CA ILE A 142 -5.97 -3.27 -8.06
C ILE A 142 -5.40 -4.64 -7.74
N GLU A 143 -5.17 -4.91 -6.46
CA GLU A 143 -4.73 -6.21 -5.97
C GLU A 143 -5.90 -7.18 -5.82
N GLU A 144 -5.61 -8.48 -5.69
CA GLU A 144 -6.65 -9.51 -5.53
C GLU A 144 -7.50 -9.25 -4.28
N GLY A 145 -8.81 -9.06 -4.49
CA GLY A 145 -9.79 -8.75 -3.45
C GLY A 145 -10.21 -7.28 -3.40
N GLY A 146 -9.48 -6.38 -4.05
CA GLY A 146 -9.84 -4.98 -4.16
C GLY A 146 -11.17 -4.78 -4.90
N GLN A 147 -12.05 -3.95 -4.35
CA GLN A 147 -13.36 -3.64 -4.92
C GLN A 147 -13.42 -2.17 -5.33
N LEU A 148 -13.88 -1.92 -6.54
CA LEU A 148 -14.11 -0.59 -7.09
C LEU A 148 -15.50 -0.55 -7.72
N SER A 149 -16.37 0.32 -7.22
CA SER A 149 -17.77 0.44 -7.62
C SER A 149 -18.14 1.92 -7.83
N GLY A 150 -18.84 2.24 -8.90
CA GLY A 150 -19.38 3.59 -9.15
C GLY A 150 -19.03 4.14 -10.52
N GLU A 151 -18.81 5.45 -10.62
CA GLU A 151 -18.43 6.13 -11.86
C GLU A 151 -16.91 6.23 -11.94
N ILE A 152 -16.31 5.69 -12.99
CA ILE A 152 -14.86 5.69 -13.17
C ILE A 152 -14.50 6.52 -14.40
N ASP A 153 -13.60 7.47 -14.22
CA ASP A 153 -13.09 8.35 -15.27
C ASP A 153 -11.56 8.21 -15.36
N SER A 154 -11.07 7.71 -16.49
CA SER A 154 -9.63 7.67 -16.74
C SER A 154 -9.17 9.06 -17.21
N GLY A 155 -8.43 9.78 -16.38
CA GLY A 155 -8.00 11.18 -16.57
C GLY A 155 -6.99 11.41 -17.70
N THR A 156 -6.85 10.49 -18.66
CA THR A 156 -6.06 10.70 -19.87
C THR A 156 -6.86 10.29 -21.10
N ALA A 157 -6.92 11.22 -22.05
CA ALA A 157 -7.73 11.25 -23.27
C ALA A 157 -9.18 11.69 -23.05
N ALA A 158 -9.47 12.87 -23.60
CA ALA A 158 -10.78 13.26 -24.07
C ALA A 158 -11.50 12.05 -24.67
N SER A 159 -12.44 11.48 -23.92
CA SER A 159 -13.34 10.48 -24.45
C SER A 159 -14.28 11.19 -25.42
N ARG A 160 -13.90 11.18 -26.70
CA ARG A 160 -14.86 11.11 -27.79
C ARG A 160 -15.66 9.85 -27.54
N SER A 161 -16.78 10.00 -26.83
CA SER A 161 -17.85 9.03 -26.77
C SER A 161 -18.30 8.74 -28.19
N THR A 162 -17.63 7.78 -28.82
CA THR A 162 -18.00 7.24 -30.12
C THR A 162 -19.02 6.17 -29.79
N SER A 163 -20.28 6.60 -29.62
CA SER A 163 -21.40 5.68 -29.62
C SER A 163 -21.46 5.04 -31.01
N ASN A 164 -20.87 3.86 -31.12
CA ASN A 164 -20.95 3.03 -32.30
C ASN A 164 -22.37 2.46 -32.38
N THR A 165 -23.31 3.27 -32.87
CA THR A 165 -24.62 2.77 -33.29
C THR A 165 -24.42 2.04 -34.60
N THR A 166 -24.41 0.71 -34.50
CA THR A 166 -24.39 -0.23 -35.61
C THR A 166 -25.39 0.18 -36.69
N SER A 167 -24.84 0.49 -37.85
CA SER A 167 -25.51 0.59 -39.13
C SER A 167 -25.86 -0.82 -39.62
N GLY A 168 -27.13 -1.20 -39.48
CA GLY A 168 -27.71 -2.36 -40.14
C GLY A 168 -28.32 -1.97 -41.49
N GLY A 169 -27.47 -1.82 -42.51
CA GLY A 169 -27.93 -1.70 -43.90
C GLY A 169 -28.24 -3.07 -44.52
N GLY A 170 -29.20 -3.08 -45.46
CA GLY A 170 -29.20 -4.07 -46.54
C GLY A 170 -30.42 -5.00 -46.62
N ARG A 171 -31.51 -4.54 -47.25
CA ARG A 171 -32.38 -5.39 -48.09
C ARG A 171 -32.80 -4.61 -49.34
N THR A 172 -31.88 -4.54 -50.29
CA THR A 172 -32.17 -4.26 -51.70
C THR A 172 -32.55 -5.57 -52.40
N GLY A 173 -33.59 -5.53 -53.24
CA GLY A 173 -33.78 -6.49 -54.33
C GLY A 173 -34.91 -7.51 -54.14
N LEU A 174 -36.11 -7.20 -54.65
CA LEU A 174 -36.85 -8.11 -55.53
C LEU A 174 -37.94 -7.32 -56.29
N GLN A 175 -37.67 -6.98 -57.55
CA GLN A 175 -38.70 -6.54 -58.49
C GLN A 175 -38.61 -7.45 -59.72
N VAL A 176 -39.64 -8.26 -59.95
CA VAL A 176 -39.78 -9.12 -61.13
C VAL A 176 -41.22 -9.07 -61.62
N ALA A 177 -41.32 -8.84 -62.93
CA ALA A 177 -42.37 -9.19 -63.91
C ALA A 177 -43.68 -8.38 -63.97
N GLY A 178 -43.86 -7.81 -65.17
CA GLY A 178 -45.08 -7.24 -65.74
C GLY A 178 -44.80 -6.78 -67.14
#